data_AF-A0A1F1UCA5-F1
#
_entry.id   AF-A0A1F1UCA5-F1
#
_cell.length_a   1.000
_cell.length_b   1.000
_cell.length_c   1.000
_cell.angle_alpha   90.00
_cell.angle_beta   90.00
_cell.angle_gamma   90.00
#
_symmetry.space_group_name_H-M   'P 1'
#
loop_
_entity.id
_entity.type
_entity.pdbx_description
1 polymer ?
#
loop_
_entity_poly.entity_id
_entity_poly.type
_entity_poly.pdbx_seq_one_letter_code
_entity_poly.pdbx_strand_id
1 'polypeptide(L)'
;MKFTKSLSAVTAVVFAGSLALTGCSTEGAEKTQEKPTANKFIYHVDVEAPDGAKKPLVANVRTKLEATDETLEKMGKEHGIENVDAKRTIEGDDENLIKVLDLSEDQVRSTSESRNVAVTEVDRLSMDKLYKMLRIKASHTDKGTYLLEILPATLAPIEEDNLTYEVNVTLPEPIEKANVSGKVDGNTVTWTSDNYAEAMKGVEIKPMMYEAAGKTLTAETRPTNTDK
;
A
#
# COMPACT_ATOMS: atom_id res chain seq x y z
N MET A 1 22.70 31.02 -7.73
CA MET A 1 22.49 29.56 -7.66
C MET A 1 21.11 29.32 -7.07
N LYS A 2 20.18 28.77 -7.87
CA LYS A 2 18.86 28.35 -7.37
C LYS A 2 19.04 26.96 -6.74
N PHE A 3 18.84 26.85 -5.44
CA PHE A 3 18.85 25.56 -4.75
C PHE A 3 17.55 24.83 -5.10
N THR A 4 17.61 23.87 -6.02
CA THR A 4 16.58 22.84 -6.17
C THR A 4 16.57 22.02 -4.89
N LYS A 5 15.58 22.26 -4.03
CA LYS A 5 15.30 21.35 -2.91
C LYS A 5 14.80 20.05 -3.52
N SER A 6 15.55 18.98 -3.30
CA SER A 6 15.16 17.60 -3.58
C SER A 6 13.79 17.29 -2.96
N LEU A 7 12.89 16.64 -3.70
CA LEU A 7 11.65 16.05 -3.17
C LEU A 7 11.90 15.06 -2.02
N SER A 8 13.14 14.56 -1.87
CA SER A 8 13.54 13.52 -0.93
C SER A 8 13.46 13.89 0.56
N ALA A 9 12.84 15.01 0.94
CA ALA A 9 12.87 15.53 2.32
C ALA A 9 11.52 15.48 3.05
N VAL A 10 10.44 14.97 2.43
CA VAL A 10 9.10 14.98 3.05
C VAL A 10 8.53 13.57 3.15
N THR A 11 9.14 12.76 4.01
CA THR A 11 8.50 11.53 4.55
C THR A 11 8.43 11.57 6.07
N ALA A 12 8.51 12.76 6.66
CA ALA A 12 8.56 12.92 8.11
C ALA A 12 7.90 14.20 8.62
N VAL A 13 6.69 14.57 8.16
CA VAL A 13 5.77 15.37 8.99
C VAL A 13 4.34 14.93 8.67
N VAL A 14 3.76 14.24 9.63
CA VAL A 14 2.39 13.75 9.68
C VAL A 14 1.58 14.76 10.51
N PHE A 15 0.44 15.22 9.96
CA PHE A 15 -0.67 16.00 10.56
C PHE A 15 -0.37 17.40 11.16
N ALA A 16 -0.95 18.45 10.55
CA ALA A 16 -1.46 19.64 11.27
C ALA A 16 -2.24 20.66 10.38
N GLY A 17 -3.57 20.52 10.32
CA GLY A 17 -4.50 21.56 10.78
C GLY A 17 -5.05 22.65 9.83
N SER A 18 -6.39 22.61 9.69
CA SER A 18 -7.38 23.73 9.72
C SER A 18 -7.95 24.38 8.42
N LEU A 19 -9.16 23.91 8.05
CA LEU A 19 -10.46 24.60 7.79
C LEU A 19 -10.56 25.87 6.90
N ALA A 20 -11.29 25.78 5.77
CA ALA A 20 -12.65 26.37 5.55
C ALA A 20 -13.11 26.41 4.06
N LEU A 21 -14.18 25.65 3.74
CA LEU A 21 -15.36 25.90 2.86
C LEU A 21 -15.27 27.04 1.81
N THR A 22 -15.62 26.94 0.52
CA THR A 22 -16.78 26.33 -0.19
C THR A 22 -16.63 26.63 -1.69
N GLY A 23 -17.26 25.85 -2.58
CA GLY A 23 -17.85 26.39 -3.81
C GLY A 23 -17.67 25.60 -5.11
N CYS A 24 -18.77 24.94 -5.51
CA CYS A 24 -19.09 24.28 -6.79
C CYS A 24 -18.62 25.05 -8.06
N SER A 25 -18.47 24.48 -9.26
CA SER A 25 -19.36 23.51 -9.93
C SER A 25 -18.76 22.99 -11.25
N THR A 26 -19.20 21.79 -11.66
CA THR A 26 -19.62 21.29 -13.02
C THR A 26 -18.92 21.82 -14.28
N GLU A 27 -18.61 21.06 -15.34
CA GLU A 27 -18.98 19.73 -15.87
C GLU A 27 -18.14 19.52 -17.16
N GLY A 28 -17.87 18.28 -17.59
CA GLY A 28 -17.73 17.99 -19.03
C GLY A 28 -16.63 17.01 -19.52
N ALA A 29 -17.02 15.75 -19.70
CA ALA A 29 -16.71 14.80 -20.79
C ALA A 29 -15.27 14.39 -21.16
N GLU A 30 -15.00 13.09 -20.99
CA GLU A 30 -14.62 12.11 -22.03
C GLU A 30 -14.94 10.72 -21.43
N LYS A 31 -14.89 9.59 -22.15
CA LYS A 31 -14.69 8.30 -21.46
C LYS A 31 -13.22 8.20 -21.04
N THR A 32 -12.81 9.23 -20.31
CA THR A 32 -11.65 9.29 -19.46
C THR A 32 -11.84 8.23 -18.39
N GLN A 33 -10.75 7.58 -17.98
CA GLN A 33 -10.72 6.95 -16.67
C GLN A 33 -11.31 7.97 -15.70
N GLU A 34 -12.45 7.63 -15.09
CA GLU A 34 -13.19 8.60 -14.28
C GLU A 34 -12.22 9.15 -13.26
N LYS A 35 -12.06 10.48 -13.24
CA LYS A 35 -11.10 11.11 -12.36
C LYS A 35 -11.37 10.63 -10.93
N PRO A 36 -10.34 10.25 -10.16
CA PRO A 36 -10.53 9.88 -8.78
C PRO A 36 -11.29 10.99 -8.03
N THR A 37 -12.40 10.60 -7.40
CA THR A 37 -13.21 11.51 -6.56
C THR A 37 -12.76 11.48 -5.10
N ALA A 38 -11.92 10.51 -4.73
CA ALA A 38 -11.24 10.39 -3.45
C ALA A 38 -9.82 9.90 -3.68
N ASN A 39 -8.93 10.15 -2.72
CA ASN A 39 -7.57 9.66 -2.79
C ASN A 39 -7.53 8.20 -2.32
N LYS A 40 -6.83 7.34 -3.07
CA LYS A 40 -6.73 5.93 -2.74
C LYS A 40 -5.33 5.41 -3.01
N PHE A 41 -4.81 4.64 -2.06
CA PHE A 41 -3.57 3.89 -2.21
C PHE A 41 -3.88 2.40 -2.16
N ILE A 42 -3.54 1.68 -3.22
CA ILE A 42 -3.85 0.25 -3.35
C ILE A 42 -2.55 -0.53 -3.44
N TYR A 43 -2.36 -1.49 -2.55
CA TYR A 43 -1.29 -2.46 -2.62
C TYR A 43 -1.82 -3.78 -3.13
N HIS A 44 -1.26 -4.28 -4.22
CA HIS A 44 -1.41 -5.68 -4.65
C HIS A 44 -0.10 -6.40 -4.37
N VAL A 45 -0.15 -7.41 -3.52
CA VAL A 45 1.01 -8.21 -3.13
C VAL A 45 0.77 -9.63 -3.57
N ASP A 46 1.55 -10.11 -4.53
CA ASP A 46 1.52 -11.50 -4.97
C ASP A 46 2.67 -12.26 -4.34
N VAL A 47 2.35 -13.17 -3.41
CA VAL A 47 3.33 -14.00 -2.71
C VAL A 47 3.50 -15.31 -3.47
N GLU A 48 4.73 -15.56 -3.92
CA GLU A 48 5.09 -16.74 -4.68
C GLU A 48 6.01 -17.68 -3.89
N ALA A 49 5.88 -18.98 -4.19
CA ALA A 49 6.80 -20.03 -3.76
C ALA A 49 7.53 -20.61 -5.00
N PRO A 50 8.65 -20.02 -5.45
CA PRO A 50 9.22 -20.25 -6.78
C PRO A 50 9.58 -21.71 -7.11
N ASP A 51 9.83 -22.54 -6.09
CA ASP A 51 10.13 -23.97 -6.22
C ASP A 51 9.36 -24.82 -5.18
N GLY A 52 8.16 -24.35 -4.80
CA GLY A 52 7.35 -24.90 -3.70
C GLY A 52 7.82 -24.47 -2.31
N ALA A 53 7.17 -24.98 -1.26
CA ALA A 53 7.33 -24.55 0.15
C ALA A 53 8.75 -24.68 0.74
N LYS A 54 9.71 -25.27 0.01
CA LYS A 54 11.09 -25.53 0.49
C LYS A 54 12.05 -24.37 0.23
N LYS A 55 11.68 -23.37 -0.56
CA LYS A 55 12.50 -22.17 -0.80
C LYS A 55 11.85 -20.94 -0.17
N PRO A 56 12.65 -19.88 0.12
CA PRO A 56 12.11 -18.64 0.65
C PRO A 56 11.03 -18.07 -0.27
N LEU A 57 9.94 -17.62 0.34
CA LEU A 57 8.89 -16.89 -0.37
C LEU A 57 9.45 -15.58 -0.92
N VAL A 58 8.91 -15.18 -2.06
CA VAL A 58 9.15 -13.87 -2.66
C VAL A 58 7.81 -13.18 -2.91
N ALA A 59 7.82 -11.86 -3.02
CA ALA A 59 6.64 -11.08 -3.35
C ALA A 59 6.89 -10.16 -4.54
N ASN A 60 5.90 -10.09 -5.42
CA ASN A 60 5.79 -9.02 -6.40
C ASN A 60 4.76 -8.02 -5.86
N VAL A 61 5.10 -6.73 -5.87
CA VAL A 61 4.23 -5.68 -5.33
C VAL A 61 3.87 -4.72 -6.44
N ARG A 62 2.57 -4.55 -6.68
CA ARG A 62 2.02 -3.49 -7.54
C ARG A 62 1.27 -2.50 -6.66
N THR A 63 1.83 -1.31 -6.55
CA THR A 63 1.24 -0.18 -5.86
C THR A 63 0.51 0.71 -6.87
N LYS A 64 -0.72 1.10 -6.57
CA LYS A 64 -1.48 2.08 -7.37
C LYS A 64 -1.87 3.28 -6.51
N LEU A 65 -1.48 4.46 -6.94
CA LEU A 65 -1.92 5.74 -6.39
C LEU A 65 -3.01 6.32 -7.28
N GLU A 66 -4.15 6.64 -6.68
CA GLU A 66 -5.21 7.44 -7.27
C GLU A 66 -5.30 8.74 -6.47
N ALA A 67 -4.98 9.87 -7.10
CA ALA A 67 -4.96 11.19 -6.46
C ALA A 67 -5.97 12.12 -7.13
N THR A 68 -6.74 12.85 -6.33
CA THR A 68 -7.63 13.91 -6.83
C THR A 68 -6.81 15.06 -7.40
N ASP A 69 -7.42 15.84 -8.30
CA ASP A 69 -6.79 17.07 -8.82
C ASP A 69 -6.43 18.05 -7.69
N GLU A 70 -7.27 18.14 -6.66
CA GLU A 70 -7.05 18.98 -5.48
C GLU A 70 -5.77 18.58 -4.73
N THR A 71 -5.57 17.29 -4.45
CA THR A 71 -4.36 16.79 -3.79
C THR A 71 -3.13 17.07 -4.63
N LEU A 72 -3.20 16.81 -5.94
CA LEU A 72 -2.12 17.12 -6.86
C LEU A 72 -1.79 18.61 -6.80
N GLU A 73 -2.75 19.50 -6.99
CA GLU A 73 -2.54 20.95 -6.94
C GLU A 73 -1.97 21.45 -5.61
N LYS A 74 -2.45 20.90 -4.48
CA LYS A 74 -1.91 21.19 -3.14
C LYS A 74 -0.42 20.85 -3.09
N MET A 75 -0.03 19.64 -3.48
CA MET A 75 1.37 19.21 -3.53
C MET A 75 2.20 20.09 -4.48
N GLY A 76 1.66 20.42 -5.67
CA GLY A 76 2.34 21.31 -6.61
C GLY A 76 2.65 22.68 -6.02
N LYS A 77 1.70 23.28 -5.27
CA LYS A 77 1.89 24.56 -4.58
C LYS A 77 2.91 24.47 -3.46
N GLU A 78 2.82 23.43 -2.62
CA GLU A 78 3.73 23.23 -1.47
C GLU A 78 5.18 23.03 -1.92
N HIS A 79 5.40 22.36 -3.04
CA HIS A 79 6.73 22.06 -3.57
C HIS A 79 7.21 23.03 -4.66
N GLY A 80 6.39 24.00 -5.07
CA GLY A 80 6.72 24.94 -6.14
C GLY A 80 6.90 24.26 -7.50
N ILE A 81 6.14 23.20 -7.77
CA ILE A 81 6.18 22.40 -8.99
C ILE A 81 4.97 22.76 -9.86
N GLU A 82 5.25 23.27 -11.05
CA GLU A 82 4.22 23.46 -12.07
C GLU A 82 3.88 22.11 -12.73
N ASN A 83 2.58 21.85 -12.93
CA ASN A 83 2.06 20.64 -13.56
C ASN A 83 2.49 19.34 -12.86
N VAL A 84 2.19 19.25 -11.57
CA VAL A 84 2.32 18.01 -10.81
C VAL A 84 1.30 16.95 -11.28
N ASP A 85 1.76 15.71 -11.32
CA ASP A 85 1.00 14.52 -11.66
C ASP A 85 1.34 13.40 -10.65
N ALA A 86 0.50 12.37 -10.60
CA ALA A 86 0.64 11.28 -9.65
C ALA A 86 1.95 10.49 -9.84
N LYS A 87 2.50 10.43 -11.06
CA LYS A 87 3.75 9.72 -11.33
C LYS A 87 4.93 10.43 -10.68
N ARG A 88 5.00 11.76 -10.78
CA ARG A 88 6.03 12.56 -10.11
C ARG A 88 5.98 12.43 -8.59
N THR A 89 4.79 12.23 -8.02
CA THR A 89 4.64 11.98 -6.58
C THR A 89 5.29 10.65 -6.18
N ILE A 90 5.02 9.56 -6.91
CA ILE A 90 5.56 8.24 -6.57
C ILE A 90 7.05 8.08 -6.94
N GLU A 91 7.55 8.76 -7.98
CA GLU A 91 8.97 8.65 -8.39
C GLU A 91 9.93 9.13 -7.28
N GLY A 92 9.53 10.14 -6.51
CA GLY A 92 10.28 10.57 -5.34
C GLY A 92 10.31 9.50 -4.23
N ASP A 93 9.21 8.78 -4.05
CA ASP A 93 9.12 7.67 -3.11
C ASP A 93 9.91 6.45 -3.59
N ASP A 94 9.94 6.17 -4.90
CA ASP A 94 10.69 5.07 -5.50
C ASP A 94 12.20 5.21 -5.24
N GLU A 95 12.77 6.40 -5.42
CA GLU A 95 14.18 6.64 -5.14
C GLU A 95 14.54 6.35 -3.67
N ASN A 96 13.62 6.69 -2.75
CA ASN A 96 13.80 6.42 -1.33
C ASN A 96 13.63 4.93 -1.04
N LEU A 97 12.61 4.29 -1.64
CA LEU A 97 12.33 2.86 -1.52
C LEU A 97 13.53 2.02 -1.97
N ILE A 98 14.09 2.33 -3.13
CA ILE A 98 15.29 1.68 -3.69
C ILE A 98 16.45 1.73 -2.70
N LYS A 99 16.70 2.90 -2.11
CA LYS A 99 17.80 3.09 -1.13
C LYS A 99 17.53 2.37 0.19
N VAL A 100 16.34 2.51 0.76
CA VAL A 100 15.99 1.96 2.08
C VAL A 100 15.92 0.44 2.05
N LEU A 101 15.45 -0.14 0.94
CA LEU A 101 15.31 -1.59 0.78
C LEU A 101 16.46 -2.24 0.02
N ASP A 102 17.47 -1.46 -0.39
CA ASP A 102 18.62 -1.92 -1.16
C ASP A 102 18.18 -2.72 -2.40
N LEU A 103 17.31 -2.11 -3.22
CA LEU A 103 16.81 -2.70 -4.47
C LEU A 103 17.71 -2.28 -5.62
N SER A 104 17.77 -3.09 -6.67
CA SER A 104 18.35 -2.63 -7.93
C SER A 104 17.33 -1.80 -8.71
N GLU A 105 17.81 -0.82 -9.48
CA GLU A 105 16.93 0.10 -10.24
C GLU A 105 16.02 -0.62 -11.23
N ASP A 106 16.46 -1.77 -11.76
CA ASP A 106 15.67 -2.61 -12.67
C ASP A 106 14.55 -3.39 -11.98
N GLN A 107 14.54 -3.47 -10.65
CA GLN A 107 13.45 -4.10 -9.89
C GLN A 107 12.25 -3.18 -9.70
N VAL A 108 12.39 -1.87 -9.91
CA VAL A 108 11.33 -0.90 -9.64
C VAL A 108 10.94 -0.20 -10.93
N ARG A 109 9.64 -0.24 -11.25
CA ARG A 109 9.11 0.41 -12.46
C ARG A 109 7.88 1.24 -12.16
N SER A 110 7.94 2.52 -12.51
CA SER A 110 6.81 3.43 -12.35
C SER A 110 6.23 3.90 -13.66
N THR A 111 4.92 3.79 -13.77
CA THR A 111 4.13 4.12 -14.96
C THR A 111 2.96 5.03 -14.61
N SER A 112 2.56 5.87 -15.55
CA SER A 112 1.37 6.74 -15.42
C SER A 112 0.27 6.11 -16.25
N GLU A 113 -0.88 5.84 -15.63
CA GLU A 113 -2.12 5.51 -16.34
C GLU A 113 -2.84 6.80 -16.79
N SER A 114 -2.75 7.85 -15.96
CA SER A 114 -3.25 9.20 -16.25
C SER A 114 -2.51 10.23 -15.39
N ARG A 115 -2.85 11.52 -15.51
CA ARG A 115 -2.33 12.56 -14.60
C ARG A 115 -2.60 12.24 -13.13
N ASN A 116 -3.73 11.62 -12.83
CA ASN A 116 -4.22 11.36 -11.47
C ASN A 116 -3.90 9.96 -10.98
N VAL A 117 -3.42 9.09 -11.86
CA VAL A 117 -3.25 7.66 -11.56
C VAL A 117 -1.88 7.20 -12.00
N ALA A 118 -1.13 6.66 -11.04
CA ALA A 118 0.20 6.13 -11.26
C ALA A 118 0.37 4.79 -10.55
N VAL A 119 1.29 3.98 -11.09
CA VAL A 119 1.53 2.61 -10.65
C VAL A 119 3.02 2.40 -10.51
N THR A 120 3.45 1.88 -9.35
CA THR A 120 4.79 1.34 -9.12
C THR A 120 4.72 -0.18 -9.06
N GLU A 121 5.59 -0.86 -9.78
CA GLU A 121 5.78 -2.31 -9.73
C GLU A 121 7.17 -2.59 -9.13
N VAL A 122 7.21 -3.52 -8.18
CA VAL A 122 8.45 -3.98 -7.55
C VAL A 122 8.50 -5.51 -7.59
N ASP A 123 9.48 -6.03 -8.32
CA ASP A 123 9.58 -7.47 -8.58
C ASP A 123 10.52 -8.19 -7.61
N ARG A 124 10.11 -9.40 -7.22
CA ARG A 124 10.91 -10.38 -6.48
C ARG A 124 11.48 -9.87 -5.16
N LEU A 125 10.67 -9.20 -4.35
CA LEU A 125 11.03 -8.84 -2.97
C LEU A 125 11.13 -10.08 -2.09
N SER A 126 12.24 -10.20 -1.34
CA SER A 126 12.28 -11.12 -0.20
C SER A 126 11.24 -10.73 0.86
N MET A 127 10.75 -11.69 1.65
CA MET A 127 9.80 -11.40 2.75
C MET A 127 10.32 -10.36 3.78
N ASP A 128 11.62 -10.30 4.03
CA ASP A 128 12.21 -9.27 4.90
C ASP A 128 12.03 -7.85 4.32
N LYS A 129 12.32 -7.69 3.02
CA LYS A 129 12.11 -6.41 2.31
C LYS A 129 10.63 -6.06 2.21
N LEU A 130 9.76 -7.04 1.96
CA LEU A 130 8.31 -6.84 2.00
C LEU A 130 7.84 -6.36 3.38
N TYR A 131 8.35 -6.95 4.46
CA TYR A 131 8.01 -6.53 5.81
C TYR A 131 8.50 -5.10 6.10
N LYS A 132 9.70 -4.73 5.67
CA LYS A 132 10.20 -3.36 5.79
C LYS A 132 9.35 -2.36 5.01
N MET A 133 8.85 -2.76 3.83
CA MET A 133 8.01 -1.94 2.96
C MET A 133 6.59 -1.76 3.50
N LEU A 134 5.87 -2.85 3.75
CA LEU A 134 4.41 -2.84 3.98
C LEU A 134 3.99 -3.43 5.32
N ARG A 135 4.96 -3.89 6.13
CA ARG A 135 4.70 -4.61 7.39
C ARG A 135 3.86 -5.87 7.19
N ILE A 136 4.02 -6.51 6.04
CA ILE A 136 3.40 -7.77 5.66
C ILE A 136 4.42 -8.91 5.86
N LYS A 137 3.99 -9.98 6.52
CA LYS A 137 4.75 -11.24 6.63
C LYS A 137 3.93 -12.37 6.04
N ALA A 138 4.55 -13.18 5.21
CA ALA A 138 4.01 -14.48 4.81
C ALA A 138 5.02 -15.56 5.21
N SER A 139 4.52 -16.66 5.75
CA SER A 139 5.35 -17.81 6.14
C SER A 139 4.63 -19.12 5.87
N HIS A 140 5.41 -20.17 5.64
CA HIS A 140 4.89 -21.54 5.59
C HIS A 140 4.82 -22.12 7.01
N THR A 141 3.74 -22.82 7.32
CA THR A 141 3.54 -23.46 8.63
C THR A 141 3.92 -24.94 8.58
N ASP A 142 4.16 -25.55 9.75
CA ASP A 142 4.43 -26.99 9.85
C ASP A 142 3.27 -27.88 9.37
N LYS A 143 2.07 -27.30 9.18
CA LYS A 143 0.86 -28.00 8.72
C LYS A 143 0.70 -28.00 7.20
N GLY A 144 1.66 -27.46 6.45
CA GLY A 144 1.54 -27.33 5.00
C GLY A 144 0.60 -26.20 4.57
N THR A 145 0.43 -25.18 5.40
CA THR A 145 -0.36 -23.96 5.10
C THR A 145 0.54 -22.75 4.97
N TYR A 146 0.02 -21.67 4.41
CA TYR A 146 0.61 -20.35 4.48
C TYR A 146 -0.13 -19.49 5.49
N LEU A 147 0.62 -18.80 6.35
CA LEU A 147 0.12 -17.79 7.28
C LEU A 147 0.58 -16.41 6.81
N LEU A 148 -0.41 -15.53 6.60
CA LEU A 148 -0.22 -14.11 6.32
C LEU A 148 -0.50 -13.30 7.57
N GLU A 149 0.34 -12.32 7.86
CA GLU A 149 0.17 -11.34 8.93
C GLU A 149 0.47 -9.92 8.41
N ILE A 150 -0.42 -8.97 8.72
CA ILE A 150 -0.27 -7.56 8.35
C ILE A 150 -0.51 -6.70 9.58
N LEU A 151 0.30 -5.66 9.78
CA LEU A 151 0.00 -4.65 10.79
C LEU A 151 -1.19 -3.78 10.33
N PRO A 152 -2.22 -3.57 11.17
CA PRO A 152 -3.37 -2.75 10.80
C PRO A 152 -2.99 -1.31 10.42
N ALA A 153 -1.89 -0.79 10.96
CA ALA A 153 -1.38 0.54 10.61
C ALA A 153 -1.15 0.74 9.10
N THR A 154 -0.92 -0.34 8.33
CA THR A 154 -0.82 -0.30 6.86
C THR A 154 -2.14 0.14 6.19
N LEU A 155 -3.27 0.07 6.90
CA LEU A 155 -4.60 0.47 6.43
C LEU A 155 -5.12 1.76 7.09
N ALA A 156 -4.34 2.37 7.99
CA ALA A 156 -4.78 3.55 8.72
C ALA A 156 -5.10 4.69 7.73
N PRO A 157 -6.35 5.17 7.67
CA PRO A 157 -6.71 6.24 6.74
C PRO A 157 -6.01 7.55 7.13
N ILE A 158 -5.71 8.39 6.13
CA ILE A 158 -5.24 9.76 6.35
C ILE A 158 -6.40 10.69 6.03
N GLU A 159 -7.12 11.09 7.08
CA GLU A 159 -8.34 11.91 6.96
C GLU A 159 -8.07 13.29 6.34
N GLU A 160 -6.91 13.88 6.61
CA GLU A 160 -6.53 15.22 6.11
C GLU A 160 -6.58 15.30 4.58
N ASP A 161 -6.18 14.23 3.91
CA ASP A 161 -6.14 14.14 2.46
C ASP A 161 -7.22 13.20 1.91
N ASN A 162 -8.24 12.82 2.69
CA ASN A 162 -9.25 11.83 2.28
C ASN A 162 -8.62 10.58 1.60
N LEU A 163 -7.49 10.13 2.14
CA LEU A 163 -6.71 9.03 1.59
C LEU A 163 -7.07 7.74 2.30
N THR A 164 -7.58 6.80 1.52
CA THR A 164 -7.90 5.45 1.99
C THR A 164 -6.90 4.45 1.44
N TYR A 165 -6.73 3.35 2.18
CA TYR A 165 -5.84 2.27 1.84
C TYR A 165 -6.63 1.00 1.55
N GLU A 166 -6.14 0.25 0.57
CA GLU A 166 -6.58 -1.11 0.29
C GLU A 166 -5.36 -1.99 0.13
N VAL A 167 -5.35 -3.14 0.78
CA VAL A 167 -4.30 -4.15 0.65
C VAL A 167 -4.94 -5.45 0.17
N ASN A 168 -4.50 -5.89 -1.00
CA ASN A 168 -4.83 -7.16 -1.62
C ASN A 168 -3.60 -8.05 -1.53
N VAL A 169 -3.70 -9.18 -0.84
CA VAL A 169 -2.60 -10.15 -0.78
C VAL A 169 -3.05 -11.48 -1.37
N THR A 170 -2.35 -11.91 -2.41
CA THR A 170 -2.50 -13.21 -3.05
C THR A 170 -1.46 -14.16 -2.47
N LEU A 171 -1.90 -15.32 -1.98
CA LEU A 171 -1.03 -16.38 -1.48
C LEU A 171 -0.91 -17.52 -2.52
N PRO A 172 0.11 -18.40 -2.39
CA PRO A 172 0.25 -19.53 -3.31
C PRO A 172 -0.94 -20.50 -3.29
N GLU A 173 -1.74 -20.52 -2.21
CA GLU A 173 -2.83 -21.47 -2.00
C GLU A 173 -4.14 -20.76 -1.61
N PRO A 174 -5.31 -21.39 -1.83
CA PRO A 174 -6.60 -20.83 -1.44
C PRO A 174 -6.69 -20.51 0.06
N ILE A 175 -7.24 -19.34 0.36
CA ILE A 175 -7.43 -18.86 1.74
C ILE A 175 -8.69 -19.50 2.32
N GLU A 176 -8.57 -20.10 3.49
CA GLU A 176 -9.70 -20.74 4.20
C GLU A 176 -10.30 -19.82 5.26
N LYS A 177 -9.46 -18.98 5.89
CA LYS A 177 -9.90 -18.04 6.92
C LYS A 177 -9.13 -16.73 6.86
N ALA A 178 -9.85 -15.64 7.13
CA ALA A 178 -9.30 -14.31 7.38
C ALA A 178 -10.01 -13.70 8.60
N ASN A 179 -9.31 -12.86 9.38
CA ASN A 179 -9.91 -12.14 10.50
C ASN A 179 -10.36 -10.72 10.10
N VAL A 180 -11.02 -10.01 11.02
CA VAL A 180 -11.44 -8.61 10.88
C VAL A 180 -12.21 -8.37 9.58
N SER A 181 -13.12 -9.30 9.27
CA SER A 181 -13.97 -9.26 8.08
C SER A 181 -13.20 -9.11 6.74
N GLY A 182 -11.95 -9.59 6.66
CA GLY A 182 -11.18 -9.62 5.42
C GLY A 182 -11.93 -10.36 4.33
N LYS A 183 -12.09 -9.73 3.16
CA LYS A 183 -12.84 -10.32 2.04
C LYS A 183 -11.95 -11.33 1.33
N VAL A 184 -12.33 -12.60 1.37
CA VAL A 184 -11.61 -13.68 0.70
C VAL A 184 -12.22 -13.95 -0.67
N ASP A 185 -11.36 -14.02 -1.68
CA ASP A 185 -11.68 -14.46 -3.04
C ASP A 185 -10.58 -15.41 -3.55
N GLY A 186 -10.87 -16.72 -3.53
CA GLY A 186 -9.92 -17.76 -3.87
C GLY A 186 -8.68 -17.75 -2.96
N ASN A 187 -7.52 -17.41 -3.53
CA ASN A 187 -6.24 -17.28 -2.84
C ASN A 187 -5.88 -15.83 -2.47
N THR A 188 -6.79 -14.89 -2.69
CA THR A 188 -6.59 -13.47 -2.40
C THR A 188 -7.45 -13.03 -1.23
N VAL A 189 -6.88 -12.22 -0.35
CA VAL A 189 -7.62 -11.54 0.72
C VAL A 189 -7.46 -10.04 0.58
N THR A 190 -8.56 -9.32 0.76
CA THR A 190 -8.61 -7.86 0.73
C THR A 190 -8.99 -7.31 2.10
N TRP A 191 -8.23 -6.33 2.57
CA TRP A 191 -8.63 -5.43 3.65
C TRP A 191 -8.55 -3.97 3.20
N THR A 192 -9.46 -3.14 3.70
CA THR A 192 -9.56 -1.71 3.43
C THR A 192 -9.39 -0.89 4.71
N SER A 193 -9.28 0.43 4.59
CA SER A 193 -9.29 1.34 5.74
C SER A 193 -10.49 1.16 6.67
N ASP A 194 -11.64 0.68 6.18
CA ASP A 194 -12.80 0.41 7.03
C ASP A 194 -12.52 -0.72 8.04
N ASN A 195 -11.65 -1.67 7.69
CA ASN A 195 -11.26 -2.75 8.60
C ASN A 195 -10.33 -2.25 9.72
N TYR A 196 -9.69 -1.07 9.56
CA TYR A 196 -8.74 -0.55 10.55
C TYR A 196 -9.39 -0.33 11.92
N ALA A 197 -10.56 0.29 11.98
CA ALA A 197 -11.25 0.59 13.24
C ALA A 197 -11.59 -0.69 14.03
N GLU A 198 -12.04 -1.74 13.33
CA GLU A 198 -12.32 -3.04 13.95
C GLU A 198 -11.03 -3.69 14.45
N ALA A 199 -9.96 -3.68 13.66
CA ALA A 199 -8.65 -4.23 14.02
C ALA A 199 -8.06 -3.55 15.25
N MET A 200 -8.25 -2.24 15.39
CA MET A 200 -7.70 -1.44 16.48
C MET A 200 -8.61 -1.40 17.72
N LYS A 201 -9.77 -2.07 17.70
CA LYS A 201 -10.68 -2.10 18.85
C LYS A 201 -10.00 -2.67 20.09
N GLY A 202 -9.87 -1.84 21.12
CA GLY A 202 -9.25 -2.18 22.41
C GLY A 202 -7.73 -2.11 22.43
N VAL A 203 -7.11 -1.54 21.38
CA VAL A 203 -5.67 -1.30 21.30
C VAL A 203 -5.38 0.13 21.76
N GLU A 204 -4.44 0.30 22.69
CA GLU A 204 -3.94 1.62 23.07
C GLU A 204 -2.97 2.11 21.99
N ILE A 205 -3.39 3.11 21.21
CA ILE A 205 -2.54 3.69 20.15
C ILE A 205 -1.51 4.61 20.80
N LYS A 206 -0.24 4.22 20.75
CA LYS A 206 0.88 5.07 21.17
C LYS A 206 1.54 5.72 19.95
N PRO A 207 2.00 6.98 20.07
CA PRO A 207 2.85 7.56 19.04
C PRO A 207 4.08 6.65 18.88
N MET A 208 4.35 6.19 17.65
CA MET A 208 5.45 5.24 17.34
C MET A 208 5.24 3.79 17.82
N MET A 209 4.04 3.19 17.66
CA MET A 209 3.90 1.73 17.69
C MET A 209 4.62 1.07 16.51
N TYR A 210 5.95 1.09 16.55
CA TYR A 210 6.79 0.26 15.73
C TYR A 210 6.97 -1.08 16.46
N GLU A 211 6.37 -2.11 15.88
CA GLU A 211 6.72 -3.53 16.08
C GLU A 211 6.17 -4.29 17.31
N ALA A 212 5.56 -3.65 18.31
CA ALA A 212 4.88 -4.42 19.37
C ALA A 212 3.70 -3.67 20.01
N ALA A 213 2.54 -4.35 20.05
CA ALA A 213 1.35 -4.13 20.90
C ALA A 213 0.00 -3.85 20.18
N GLY A 214 -0.09 -4.05 18.86
CA GLY A 214 -1.37 -4.06 18.13
C GLY A 214 -1.83 -5.47 17.75
N LYS A 215 -3.11 -5.65 17.44
CA LYS A 215 -3.60 -6.86 16.77
C LYS A 215 -3.02 -6.95 15.35
N THR A 216 -2.95 -8.14 14.78
CA THR A 216 -2.58 -8.35 13.37
C THR A 216 -3.82 -8.71 12.55
N LEU A 217 -3.82 -8.28 11.28
CA LEU A 217 -4.71 -8.85 10.27
C LEU A 217 -4.08 -10.16 9.82
N THR A 218 -4.87 -11.23 9.76
CA THR A 218 -4.35 -12.57 9.48
C THR A 218 -5.21 -13.29 8.47
N ALA A 219 -4.56 -14.01 7.55
CA ALA A 219 -5.20 -15.02 6.71
C ALA A 219 -4.39 -16.31 6.74
N GLU A 220 -5.06 -17.45 6.63
CA GLU A 220 -4.42 -18.76 6.52
C GLU A 220 -5.01 -19.54 5.36
N THR A 221 -4.13 -20.22 4.61
CA THR A 221 -4.55 -21.13 3.55
C THR A 221 -4.96 -22.49 4.10
N ARG A 222 -5.68 -23.26 3.29
CA ARG A 222 -5.90 -24.68 3.58
C ARG A 222 -4.59 -25.48 3.39
N PRO A 223 -4.37 -26.59 4.12
CA PRO A 223 -3.24 -27.48 3.85
C PRO A 223 -3.30 -28.05 2.43
N THR A 224 -2.20 -28.01 1.68
CA THR A 224 -2.20 -28.48 0.29
C THR A 224 -2.30 -30.00 0.14
N ASN A 225 -2.12 -30.80 1.22
CA ASN A 225 -2.47 -32.23 1.21
C ASN A 225 -2.68 -32.77 2.63
N THR A 226 -3.90 -33.21 2.93
CA THR A 226 -4.14 -34.34 3.84
C THR A 226 -3.92 -35.63 3.05
N ASP A 227 -2.67 -35.94 2.68
CA ASP A 227 -2.36 -37.28 2.16
C ASP A 227 -2.41 -38.26 3.34
N LYS A 228 -3.49 -39.05 3.39
CA LYS A 228 -3.54 -40.34 4.08
C LYS A 228 -3.29 -41.44 3.06
#